data_AF-A0A5K0Y254-F1
#
_entry.id   AF-A0A5K0Y254-F1
#
_cell.length_a   1.000
_cell.length_b   1.000
_cell.length_c   1.000
_cell.angle_alpha   90.00
_cell.angle_beta   90.00
_cell.angle_gamma   90.00
#
_symmetry.space_group_name_H-M   'P 1'
#
loop_
_entity.id
_entity.type
_entity.pdbx_description
1 polymer ?
#
loop_
_entity_poly.entity_id
_entity_poly.type
_entity_poly.pdbx_seq_one_letter_code
_entity_poly.pdbx_strand_id
1 'polypeptide(L)' 'PKHEAFMLGTSKVTRDDKGFELYITTAPIPDLTGKLIVFGRVVKGEDIVQ' A
#
# COMPACT_ATOMS: atom_id res chain seq x y z
N PRO A 1 -11.75 -10.35 0.30
CA PRO A 1 -11.10 -9.28 -0.48
C PRO A 1 -9.90 -8.68 0.29
N LYS A 2 -8.70 -9.28 0.18
CA LYS A 2 -7.53 -8.81 0.95
C LYS A 2 -6.26 -8.59 0.11
N HIS A 3 -6.36 -8.79 -1.20
CA HIS A 3 -5.25 -8.73 -2.15
C HIS A 3 -5.68 -8.04 -3.45
N GLU A 4 -6.48 -6.99 -3.36
CA GLU A 4 -6.84 -6.20 -4.54
C GLU A 4 -5.63 -5.37 -4.99
N ALA A 5 -5.50 -5.12 -6.29
CA ALA A 5 -4.53 -4.16 -6.81
C ALA A 5 -4.94 -2.73 -6.42
N PHE A 6 -4.02 -1.79 -6.54
CA PHE A 6 -4.26 -0.36 -6.33
C PHE A 6 -4.64 0.02 -4.89
N MET A 7 -4.06 -0.67 -3.92
CA MET A 7 -4.23 -0.37 -2.50
C MET A 7 -3.16 0.62 -2.03
N LEU A 8 -3.55 1.55 -1.17
CA LEU A 8 -2.67 2.51 -0.51
C LEU A 8 -2.30 2.02 0.88
N GLY A 9 -1.01 2.07 1.20
CA GLY A 9 -0.53 1.68 2.51
C GLY A 9 0.80 2.29 2.90
N THR A 10 1.21 2.03 4.13
CA THR A 10 2.50 2.44 4.70
C THR A 10 3.14 1.25 5.43
N SER A 11 4.46 1.30 5.61
CA SER A 11 5.19 0.31 6.39
C SER A 11 4.74 0.35 7.85
N LYS A 12 4.75 -0.81 8.53
CA LYS A 12 4.60 -0.84 9.98
C LYS A 12 5.91 -0.36 10.62
N VAL A 13 6.09 0.96 10.72
CA VAL A 13 7.33 1.56 11.24
C VAL A 13 7.52 1.19 12.71
N THR A 14 8.68 0.61 13.03
CA THR A 14 9.16 0.46 14.40
C THR A 14 9.81 1.78 14.84
N ARG A 15 9.00 2.74 15.29
CA ARG A 15 9.29 3.96 16.10
C ARG A 15 10.48 4.90 15.77
N ASP A 16 11.49 4.51 15.01
CA ASP A 16 12.76 5.26 14.90
C ASP A 16 12.99 5.97 13.56
N ASP A 17 12.20 5.69 12.52
CA ASP A 17 12.29 6.41 11.25
C ASP A 17 11.39 7.65 11.26
N LYS A 18 11.99 8.84 11.17
CA LYS A 18 11.29 10.14 11.09
C LYS A 18 10.56 10.38 9.76
N GLY A 19 10.42 9.35 8.93
CA GLY A 19 9.83 9.41 7.59
C GLY A 19 8.47 8.73 7.52
N PHE A 20 7.65 9.15 6.56
CA PHE A 20 6.43 8.46 6.18
C PHE A 20 6.58 7.92 4.77
N GLU A 21 6.56 6.59 4.65
CA GLU A 21 6.59 5.92 3.35
C GLU A 21 5.17 5.66 2.87
N LEU A 22 4.89 6.02 1.62
CA LEU A 22 3.63 5.73 0.95
C LEU A 22 3.86 4.70 -0.15
N TYR A 23 3.13 3.59 -0.08
CA TYR A 23 3.10 2.54 -1.09
C TYR A 23 1.76 2.52 -1.81
N ILE A 24 1.82 2.31 -3.12
CA ILE A 24 0.67 1.99 -3.97
C ILE A 24 0.95 0.65 -4.61
N THR A 25 0.11 -0.35 -4.35
CA THR A 25 0.25 -1.65 -5.02
C THR A 25 -0.31 -1.55 -6.43
N THR A 26 0.38 -2.04 -7.45
CA THR A 26 -0.16 -2.08 -8.84
C THR A 26 -0.59 -3.48 -9.27
N ALA A 27 -0.32 -4.47 -8.42
CA ALA A 27 -0.75 -5.85 -8.59
C ALA A 27 -1.33 -6.39 -7.28
N PRO A 28 -2.12 -7.49 -7.31
CA PRO A 28 -2.44 -8.27 -6.12
C PRO A 28 -1.16 -8.73 -5.41
N ILE A 29 -0.99 -8.41 -4.12
CA ILE A 29 0.18 -8.86 -3.34
C ILE A 29 -0.27 -9.61 -2.09
N PRO A 30 -0.49 -10.94 -2.18
CA PRO A 30 -0.97 -11.75 -1.06
C PRO A 30 -0.08 -11.68 0.18
N ASP A 31 1.23 -11.67 -0.04
CA ASP A 31 2.27 -11.76 0.99
C ASP A 31 2.51 -10.46 1.79
N LEU A 32 1.90 -9.34 1.40
CA LEU A 32 1.97 -8.08 2.16
C LEU A 32 0.84 -7.94 3.20
N THR A 33 -0.07 -8.90 3.25
CA THR A 33 -1.17 -8.94 4.20
C THR A 33 -0.63 -9.04 5.62
N GLY A 34 -0.61 -7.92 6.33
CA GLY A 34 -0.08 -7.82 7.68
C GLY A 34 1.32 -7.25 7.80
N LYS A 35 2.02 -6.99 6.69
CA LYS A 35 3.30 -6.26 6.67
C LYS A 35 3.10 -4.75 6.47
N LEU A 36 2.07 -4.36 5.71
CA LEU A 36 1.66 -2.98 5.52
C LEU A 36 0.40 -2.64 6.33
N ILE A 37 0.28 -1.37 6.73
CA ILE A 37 -0.99 -0.78 7.15
C ILE A 37 -1.68 -0.26 5.89
N VAL A 38 -2.76 -0.90 5.49
CA VAL A 38 -3.59 -0.48 4.36
C VAL A 38 -4.66 0.48 4.86
N PHE A 39 -4.72 1.68 4.28
CA PHE A 39 -5.65 2.73 4.73
C PHE A 39 -6.42 3.41 3.59
N GLY A 40 -6.23 2.96 2.34
CA GLY A 40 -6.98 3.49 1.21
C GLY A 40 -6.83 2.65 -0.05
N ARG A 41 -7.39 3.17 -1.14
CA ARG A 41 -7.25 2.64 -2.51
C ARG A 41 -7.23 3.78 -3.52
N VAL A 42 -6.61 3.54 -4.66
CA VAL A 42 -6.76 4.41 -5.83
C VAL A 42 -8.21 4.31 -6.32
N VAL A 43 -8.80 5.45 -6.68
CA VAL A 43 -10.17 5.54 -7.22
C VAL A 43 -10.21 6.08 -8.64
N LYS A 44 -9.09 6.67 -9.10
CA LYS A 44 -8.86 7.19 -10.45
C LYS A 44 -7.36 7.39 -10.67
N GLY A 45 -6.91 7.34 -11.92
CA GLY A 45 -5.50 7.56 -12.27
C GLY A 45 -4.65 6.30 -12.17
N GLU A 46 -5.26 5.12 -12.27
CA GLU A 46 -4.58 3.81 -12.26
C GLU A 46 -3.52 3.74 -13.38
N ASP A 47 -3.78 4.40 -14.51
CA ASP A 47 -2.88 4.56 -15.66
C ASP A 47 -1.63 5.40 -15.37
N ILE A 48 -1.67 6.26 -14.35
CA ILE A 48 -0.54 7.12 -13.97
C ILE A 48 0.43 6.40 -13.03
N VAL A 49 -0.10 5.48 -12.21
CA VAL A 49 0.67 4.74 -11.21
C VAL A 49 1.28 3.44 -11.74
N GLN A 50 0.87 2.98 -12.92
CA GLN A 50 1.28 1.70 -13.52
C GLN A 50 2.56 1.79 -14.35
#